data_AF-A0A8I0ZLQ4-F1
#
_entry.id   AF-A0A8I0ZLQ4-F1
#
_cell.length_a   1.000
_cell.length_b   1.000
_cell.length_c   1.000
_cell.angle_alpha   90.00
_cell.angle_beta   90.00
_cell.angle_gamma   90.00
#
_symmetry.space_group_name_H-M   'P 1'
#
loop_
_entity.id
_entity.type
_entity.pdbx_description
1 polymer ?
#
loop_
_entity_poly.entity_id
_entity_poly.type
_entity_poly.pdbx_seq_one_letter_code
_entity_poly.pdbx_strand_id
1 'polypeptide(L)' 'MDRLDRAVSDFDSAMARAEEARAELHAAILNALNEGVIQAEIVRRTGYTRETIRRLARAAGK' A
#
# COMPACT_ATOMS: atom_id res chain seq x y z
N MET A 1 -6.74 21.60 24.84
CA MET A 1 -5.87 20.94 23.87
C MET A 1 -4.58 21.73 23.81
N ASP A 2 -3.50 21.15 24.31
CA ASP A 2 -2.19 21.78 24.32
C ASP A 2 -1.40 21.49 23.01
N ARG A 3 -0.13 21.89 22.97
CA ARG A 3 0.73 21.66 21.80
C ARG A 3 0.98 20.17 21.53
N LEU A 4 1.09 19.36 22.58
CA LEU A 4 1.34 17.92 22.46
C LEU A 4 0.10 17.22 21.90
N ASP A 5 -1.07 17.52 22.44
CA ASP A 5 -2.34 16.96 21.96
C ASP A 5 -2.53 17.22 20.46
N ARG A 6 -2.22 18.45 20.00
CA ARG A 6 -2.32 18.81 18.58
C ARG A 6 -1.33 18.03 17.72
N ALA A 7 -0.08 17.91 18.17
CA ALA A 7 0.95 17.16 17.43
C ALA A 7 0.59 15.67 17.31
N VAL A 8 0.00 15.08 18.35
CA VAL A 8 -0.51 13.69 18.31
C VAL A 8 -1.63 13.57 17.28
N SER A 9 -2.63 14.46 17.33
CA SER A 9 -3.74 14.43 16.37
C SER A 9 -3.29 14.60 14.91
N ASP A 10 -2.30 15.46 14.67
CA ASP A 10 -1.74 15.69 13.33
C ASP A 10 -0.98 14.45 12.84
N PHE A 11 -0.19 13.82 13.72
CA PHE A 11 0.52 12.58 13.42
C PHE A 11 -0.44 11.44 13.10
N ASP A 12 -1.48 11.22 13.93
CA ASP A 12 -2.47 10.17 13.72
C ASP A 12 -3.22 10.37 12.39
N SER A 13 -3.56 11.62 12.07
CA SER A 13 -4.21 11.97 10.80
C SER A 13 -3.29 11.70 9.60
N ALA A 14 -2.00 12.00 9.71
CA ALA A 14 -1.03 11.72 8.66
C ALA A 14 -0.81 10.21 8.48
N MET A 15 -0.76 9.45 9.58
CA MET A 15 -0.65 7.99 9.57
C MET A 15 -1.88 7.35 8.92
N ALA A 16 -3.10 7.80 9.25
CA ALA A 16 -4.32 7.31 8.65
C ALA A 16 -4.31 7.48 7.12
N ARG A 17 -3.95 8.67 6.63
CA ARG A 17 -3.82 8.95 5.18
C ARG A 17 -2.74 8.09 4.52
N ALA A 18 -1.63 7.84 5.21
CA ALA A 18 -0.56 6.98 4.68
C ALA A 18 -1.01 5.52 4.54
N GLU A 19 -1.79 5.01 5.51
CA GLU A 19 -2.35 3.66 5.43
C GLU A 19 -3.43 3.56 4.35
N GLU A 20 -4.29 4.58 4.18
CA GLU A 20 -5.26 4.65 3.08
C GLU A 20 -4.56 4.60 1.71
N ALA A 21 -3.55 5.46 1.49
CA ALA A 21 -2.78 5.46 0.24
C ALA A 21 -2.07 4.13 -0.01
N ARG A 22 -1.58 3.47 1.06
CA ARG A 22 -0.98 2.13 0.94
C ARG A 22 -2.02 1.07 0.55
N ALA A 23 -3.22 1.13 1.13
CA ALA A 23 -4.31 0.22 0.77
C ALA A 23 -4.74 0.39 -0.69
N GLU A 24 -4.86 1.63 -1.17
CA GLU A 24 -5.14 1.92 -2.58
C GLU A 24 -4.05 1.38 -3.52
N LEU A 25 -2.77 1.57 -3.17
CA LEU A 25 -1.66 1.01 -3.94
C LEU A 25 -1.73 -0.51 -4.00
N HIS A 26 -2.03 -1.18 -2.88
CA HIS A 26 -2.16 -2.63 -2.85
C HIS A 26 -3.33 -3.12 -3.71
N ALA A 27 -4.47 -2.44 -3.70
CA ALA A 27 -5.60 -2.75 -4.58
C ALA A 27 -5.22 -2.59 -6.05
N ALA A 28 -4.52 -1.51 -6.42
CA ALA A 28 -4.03 -1.28 -7.78
C ALA A 28 -3.04 -2.37 -8.24
N ILE A 29 -2.15 -2.83 -7.35
CA ILE A 29 -1.24 -3.96 -7.61
C ILE A 29 -2.02 -5.24 -7.91
N LEU A 30 -3.04 -5.55 -7.11
CA LEU A 30 -3.87 -6.76 -7.29
C LEU A 30 -4.67 -6.71 -8.60
N ASN A 31 -5.18 -5.53 -8.96
CA ASN A 31 -5.86 -5.31 -10.24
C ASN A 31 -4.91 -5.48 -11.42
N ALA A 32 -3.70 -4.91 -11.36
CA ALA A 32 -2.69 -5.12 -12.40
C ALA A 32 -2.34 -6.62 -12.57
N LEU A 33 -2.27 -7.37 -11.46
CA LEU A 33 -2.10 -8.83 -11.51
C LEU A 33 -3.31 -9.55 -12.13
N ASN A 34 -4.55 -9.06 -11.91
CA ASN A 34 -5.76 -9.57 -12.58
C ASN A 34 -5.72 -9.33 -14.08
N GLU A 35 -5.22 -8.18 -14.51
CA GLU A 35 -5.10 -7.78 -15.91
C GLU A 35 -3.91 -8.45 -16.64
N GLY A 36 -3.16 -9.31 -15.94
CA GLY A 36 -2.05 -10.06 -16.53
C GLY A 36 -0.73 -9.27 -16.59
N VAL A 37 -0.63 -8.12 -15.92
CA VAL A 37 0.63 -7.39 -15.80
C VAL A 37 1.65 -8.25 -15.06
N ILE A 38 2.81 -8.46 -15.66
CA ILE A 38 3.85 -9.30 -15.09
C ILE A 38 4.44 -8.68 -13.81
N GLN A 39 4.76 -9.51 -12.82
CA GLN A 39 5.28 -9.05 -11.53
C GLN A 39 6.55 -8.19 -11.67
N ALA A 40 7.39 -8.46 -12.66
CA ALA A 40 8.60 -7.67 -12.91
C ALA A 40 8.31 -6.20 -13.25
N GLU A 41 7.22 -5.94 -13.98
CA GLU A 41 6.80 -4.58 -14.31
C GLU A 41 6.19 -3.88 -13.09
N ILE A 42 5.39 -4.59 -12.30
CA ILE A 42 4.83 -4.06 -11.05
C ILE A 42 5.95 -3.65 -10.09
N VAL A 43 6.97 -4.50 -9.91
CA VAL A 43 8.16 -4.21 -9.09
C VAL A 43 8.87 -2.93 -9.56
N ARG A 44 9.05 -2.75 -10.88
CA ARG A 44 9.68 -1.54 -11.43
C ARG A 44 8.87 -0.28 -11.13
N ARG A 45 7.55 -0.35 -11.23
CA ARG A 45 6.65 0.80 -11.07
C ARG A 45 6.44 1.19 -9.60
N THR A 46 6.41 0.22 -8.69
CA THR A 46 6.08 0.47 -7.28
C THR A 46 7.29 0.45 -6.34
N GLY A 47 8.42 -0.08 -6.78
CA GLY A 47 9.61 -0.29 -5.95
C GLY A 47 9.47 -1.45 -4.95
N TYR A 48 8.34 -2.16 -4.94
CA TYR A 48 8.15 -3.31 -4.06
C TYR A 48 8.91 -4.52 -4.55
N THR A 49 9.33 -5.38 -3.62
CA THR A 49 9.98 -6.64 -3.97
C THR A 49 8.95 -7.62 -4.54
N ARG A 50 9.41 -8.55 -5.39
CA ARG A 50 8.57 -9.67 -5.89
C ARG A 50 7.95 -10.48 -4.75
N GLU A 51 8.63 -10.57 -3.61
CA GLU A 51 8.10 -11.26 -2.43
C GLU A 51 6.88 -10.54 -1.86
N THR A 52 6.95 -9.21 -1.70
CA THR A 52 5.80 -8.41 -1.27
C THR A 52 4.62 -8.58 -2.21
N ILE A 53 4.85 -8.53 -3.53
CA ILE A 53 3.79 -8.75 -4.53
C ILE A 53 3.16 -10.15 -4.39
N ARG A 54 3.96 -11.20 -4.20
CA ARG A 54 3.46 -12.56 -3.97
C ARG A 54 2.65 -12.69 -2.69
N ARG A 55 3.08 -12.03 -1.61
CA ARG A 55 2.35 -12.03 -0.33
C ARG A 55 1.00 -11.35 -0.47
N LEU A 56 0.93 -10.21 -1.18
CA LEU A 56 -0.32 -9.52 -1.47
C LEU A 56 -1.27 -10.40 -2.27
N ALA A 57 -0.79 -11.05 -3.34
CA ALA A 57 -1.60 -11.96 -4.15
C ALA A 57 -2.19 -13.11 -3.31
N ARG A 58 -1.36 -13.77 -2.50
CA ARG A 58 -1.80 -14.87 -1.61
C ARG A 58 -2.82 -14.42 -0.58
N ALA A 59 -2.61 -13.26 0.04
CA ALA A 59 -3.55 -12.70 1.02
C ALA A 59 -4.91 -12.39 0.40
N ALA A 60 -4.95 -12.09 -0.89
CA ALA A 60 -6.18 -11.85 -1.65
C ALA A 60 -6.84 -13.14 -2.20
N GLY A 61 -6.33 -14.33 -1.86
CA GLY A 61 -6.88 -15.61 -2.32
C GLY A 61 -6.53 -15.97 -3.77
N LYS A 62 -5.45 -15.39 -4.32
CA LYS A 62 -4.88 -15.76 -5.62
C LYS A 62 -3.69 -16.71 -5.52
#